data_AF-A0A9D5I9W6-F1
#
_entry.id   AF-A0A9D5I9W6-F1
#
_cell.length_a   1.000
_cell.length_b   1.000
_cell.length_c   1.000
_cell.angle_alpha   90.00
_cell.angle_beta   90.00
_cell.angle_gamma   90.00
#
_symmetry.space_group_name_H-M   'P 1'
#
loop_
_entity.id
_entity.type
_entity.pdbx_description
1 polymer ?
#
loop_
_entity_poly.entity_id
_entity_poly.type
_entity_poly.pdbx_seq_one_letter_code
_entity_poly.pdbx_strand_id
1 'polypeptide(L)'
;MVPAAVAQPAPEPAPAQSAPEAPTLGGPRVETRDVPGAGGTFGTESARRRRGGEGEVPAAAFGRIVQKALGEQAPEAVRATPEQTEQIRAIMQAFQAEQRAFFEANRGALGAGRRGQRSAAGQADGEPMMAEDAQAERAAIAAGAELRAKAPKFADSQTKIWSILSAEQRAAVESEMKVYESDRAERASREYAQRQIAQLGQRGAAAQPGGAPPRRPGPPGAPGEGFRGRRPGPDGAPPEGRPTPPGNPDERLRKAIEQLTPEERGALAEFIERTTPEQRRALFQRLRERNGEGGPGGRRPGGPGAPGGPGGRRPGGPGPGAPEDRPAPPIEEIEVPAPRP
;
A
#
# COMPACT_ATOMS: atom_id res chain seq x y z
N MET A 1 3.14 34.76 60.43
CA MET A 1 4.35 35.57 60.23
C MET A 1 5.54 34.63 60.14
N VAL A 2 5.97 34.33 58.92
CA VAL A 2 7.17 33.52 58.62
C VAL A 2 8.02 34.41 57.71
N PRO A 3 9.28 34.71 58.05
CA PRO A 3 10.07 35.67 57.28
C PRO A 3 10.49 35.10 55.93
N ALA A 4 10.39 35.99 54.93
CA ALA A 4 10.87 35.82 53.58
C ALA A 4 12.39 35.68 53.54
N ALA A 5 12.90 34.70 52.80
CA ALA A 5 14.29 34.61 52.39
C ALA A 5 14.36 34.85 50.88
N VAL A 6 14.80 36.05 50.51
CA VAL A 6 15.17 36.46 49.16
C VAL A 6 16.62 36.02 48.93
N ALA A 7 16.88 35.18 47.93
CA ALA A 7 18.23 34.89 47.44
C ALA A 7 18.36 35.36 45.99
N GLN A 8 19.20 36.37 45.81
CA GLN A 8 19.59 37.00 44.55
C GLN A 8 20.56 36.13 43.73
N PRO A 9 20.67 36.38 42.41
CA PRO A 9 21.26 35.46 41.42
C PRO A 9 22.79 35.52 41.37
N ALA A 10 23.41 34.38 41.09
CA ALA A 10 24.85 34.28 40.85
C ALA A 10 25.21 34.60 39.37
N PRO A 11 26.39 35.19 39.10
CA PRO A 11 26.70 35.97 37.91
C PRO A 11 27.07 35.13 36.67
N GLU A 12 26.78 35.70 35.50
CA GLU A 12 27.22 35.24 34.17
C GLU A 12 28.76 35.38 34.01
N PRO A 13 29.46 34.34 33.53
CA PRO A 13 30.81 34.48 33.01
C PRO A 13 30.79 34.73 31.49
N ALA A 14 31.43 35.83 31.06
CA ALA A 14 31.82 36.11 29.68
C ALA A 14 33.33 36.44 29.63
N PRO A 15 33.97 36.53 28.46
CA PRO A 15 34.35 35.44 27.57
C PRO A 15 35.89 35.40 27.39
N ALA A 16 36.50 34.21 27.44
CA ALA A 16 37.93 34.07 27.09
C ALA A 16 38.08 33.78 25.59
N GLN A 17 38.62 34.77 24.88
CA GLN A 17 39.00 34.71 23.47
C GLN A 17 40.26 33.85 23.29
N SER A 18 40.26 32.96 22.31
CA SER A 18 41.48 32.38 21.74
C SER A 18 41.38 32.47 20.22
N ALA A 19 42.30 33.25 19.65
CA ALA A 19 42.46 33.47 18.21
C ALA A 19 43.34 32.35 17.59
N PRO A 20 43.27 32.14 16.27
CA PRO A 20 43.32 30.81 15.67
C PRO A 20 44.70 30.43 15.12
N GLU A 21 45.17 29.22 15.45
CA GLU A 21 46.04 28.45 14.56
C GLU A 21 45.18 27.92 13.42
N ALA A 22 45.52 28.22 12.16
CA ALA A 22 44.73 27.84 10.99
C ALA A 22 44.75 26.32 10.75
N PRO A 23 43.66 25.59 11.06
CA PRO A 23 43.51 24.19 10.74
C PRO A 23 42.82 24.11 9.38
N THR A 24 43.33 23.22 8.52
CA THR A 24 42.61 22.74 7.34
C THR A 24 41.12 22.59 7.64
N LEU A 25 40.28 23.11 6.74
CA LEU A 25 38.81 23.00 6.71
C LEU A 25 38.36 21.51 6.57
N GLY A 26 38.77 20.66 7.50
CA GLY A 26 38.13 19.40 7.78
C GLY A 26 36.90 19.74 8.59
N GLY A 27 35.72 19.60 7.97
CA GLY A 27 34.47 19.61 8.73
C GLY A 27 34.55 18.59 9.88
N PRO A 28 33.72 18.73 10.92
CA PRO A 28 33.68 17.78 12.02
C PRO A 28 33.61 16.37 11.43
N ARG A 29 34.53 15.49 11.87
CA ARG A 29 34.59 14.11 11.42
C ARG A 29 33.25 13.47 11.81
N VAL A 30 32.37 13.31 10.84
CA VAL A 30 31.07 12.67 11.06
C VAL A 30 31.35 11.19 11.20
N GLU A 31 31.54 10.74 12.44
CA GLU A 31 31.47 9.33 12.76
C GLU A 31 30.05 8.88 12.44
N THR A 32 29.89 8.06 11.40
CA THR A 32 28.65 7.36 11.11
C THR A 32 28.39 6.39 12.25
N ARG A 33 27.75 6.91 13.30
CA ARG A 33 27.21 6.12 14.38
C ARG A 33 26.10 5.26 13.77
N ASP A 34 26.43 4.00 13.52
CA ASP A 34 25.46 3.01 13.08
C ASP A 34 24.31 2.94 14.10
N VAL A 35 23.18 3.55 13.75
CA VAL A 35 21.96 3.46 14.54
C VAL A 35 21.33 2.11 14.19
N PRO A 36 21.12 1.20 15.16
CA PRO A 36 20.47 -0.08 14.90
C PRO A 36 19.10 0.16 14.24
N GLY A 37 18.95 -0.25 12.98
CA GLY A 37 17.77 0.01 12.15
C GLY A 37 17.99 0.92 10.93
N ALA A 38 19.13 1.60 10.82
CA ALA A 38 19.48 2.51 9.73
C ALA A 38 20.37 1.88 8.62
N GLY A 39 20.43 0.54 8.54
CA GLY A 39 21.16 -0.19 7.51
C GLY A 39 20.47 -0.12 6.14
N GLY A 40 20.57 1.02 5.46
CA GLY A 40 20.08 1.21 4.09
C GLY A 40 21.10 1.96 3.25
N THR A 41 21.62 1.31 2.21
CA THR A 41 22.59 1.84 1.25
C THR A 41 22.11 3.18 0.68
N PHE A 42 22.97 4.20 0.78
CA PHE A 42 22.70 5.56 0.32
C PHE A 42 22.87 5.63 -1.20
N GLY A 43 21.78 5.57 -1.96
CA GLY A 43 21.80 5.79 -3.40
C GLY A 43 20.77 4.98 -4.17
N THR A 44 19.84 5.69 -4.81
CA THR A 44 18.83 5.24 -5.79
C THR A 44 17.53 4.58 -5.29
N GLU A 45 17.53 3.68 -4.31
CA GLU A 45 16.27 3.01 -3.92
C GLU A 45 15.51 3.69 -2.75
N SER A 46 16.24 4.32 -1.83
CA SER A 46 15.69 4.96 -0.63
C SER A 46 14.93 6.27 -0.91
N ALA A 47 15.15 6.92 -2.05
CA ALA A 47 14.43 8.13 -2.44
C ALA A 47 12.99 7.84 -2.93
N ARG A 48 12.72 6.66 -3.51
CA ARG A 48 11.37 6.27 -3.92
C ARG A 48 10.49 5.85 -2.74
N ARG A 49 11.08 5.19 -1.73
CA ARG A 49 10.39 4.79 -0.49
C ARG A 49 9.90 5.97 0.34
N ARG A 50 10.65 7.09 0.35
CA ARG A 50 10.29 8.29 1.13
C ARG A 50 9.07 9.06 0.64
N ARG A 51 8.58 8.84 -0.60
CA ARG A 51 7.53 9.69 -1.18
C ARG A 51 6.10 9.33 -0.75
N GLY A 52 5.91 8.26 0.02
CA GLY A 52 4.59 7.68 0.26
C GLY A 52 4.26 7.26 1.69
N GLY A 53 4.77 7.96 2.71
CA GLY A 53 4.36 7.72 4.11
C GLY A 53 4.60 6.27 4.57
N GLU A 54 5.64 5.61 4.05
CA GLU A 54 5.84 4.18 4.24
C GLU A 54 6.02 3.77 5.72
N GLY A 55 6.44 4.70 6.58
CA GLY A 55 6.60 4.46 8.01
C GLY A 55 5.38 4.75 8.89
N GLU A 56 4.37 5.49 8.42
CA GLU A 56 3.24 5.83 9.29
C GLU A 56 2.16 4.75 9.18
N VAL A 57 1.76 4.19 10.32
CA VAL A 57 0.65 3.23 10.39
C VAL A 57 -0.64 3.97 10.03
N PRO A 58 -1.40 3.52 9.01
CA PRO A 58 -2.66 4.16 8.64
C PRO A 58 -3.62 4.25 9.83
N ALA A 59 -4.36 5.35 9.97
CA ALA A 59 -5.25 5.58 11.12
C ALA A 59 -6.23 4.43 11.39
N ALA A 60 -6.79 3.84 10.34
CA ALA A 60 -7.66 2.67 10.44
C ALA A 60 -6.95 1.39 10.91
N ALA A 61 -5.66 1.24 10.58
CA ALA A 61 -4.85 0.14 11.10
C ALA A 61 -4.50 0.37 12.58
N PHE A 62 -4.09 1.58 12.94
CA PHE A 62 -3.78 1.94 14.33
C PHE A 62 -4.98 1.74 15.26
N GLY A 63 -6.17 2.20 14.88
CA GLY A 63 -7.38 1.97 15.68
C GLY A 63 -7.69 0.49 15.92
N ARG A 64 -7.49 -0.36 14.91
CA ARG A 64 -7.65 -1.82 15.05
C ARG A 64 -6.57 -2.43 15.94
N ILE A 65 -5.33 -1.95 15.86
CA ILE A 65 -4.23 -2.39 16.71
C ILE A 65 -4.52 -2.05 18.17
N VAL A 66 -4.92 -0.79 18.47
CA VAL A 66 -5.30 -0.36 19.82
C VAL A 66 -6.46 -1.18 20.35
N GLN A 67 -7.51 -1.40 19.55
CA GLN A 67 -8.65 -2.21 19.95
C GLN A 67 -8.28 -3.68 20.22
N LYS A 68 -7.37 -4.25 19.42
CA LYS A 68 -6.88 -5.62 19.62
C LYS A 68 -6.02 -5.73 20.88
N ALA A 69 -5.08 -4.81 21.07
CA ALA A 69 -4.14 -4.81 22.18
C ALA A 69 -4.80 -4.56 23.53
N LEU A 70 -5.84 -3.72 23.58
CA LEU A 70 -6.48 -3.26 24.81
C LEU A 70 -7.91 -3.78 25.02
N GLY A 71 -8.41 -4.63 24.11
CA GLY A 71 -9.77 -5.14 24.13
C GLY A 71 -10.04 -6.15 25.24
N GLU A 72 -11.24 -6.74 25.25
CA GLU A 72 -11.68 -7.69 26.29
C GLU A 72 -10.79 -8.94 26.40
N GLN A 73 -10.12 -9.32 25.31
CA GLN A 73 -9.21 -10.47 25.28
C GLN A 73 -7.80 -10.15 25.83
N ALA A 74 -7.50 -8.87 26.11
CA ALA A 74 -6.23 -8.48 26.70
C ALA A 74 -6.15 -8.91 28.18
N PRO A 75 -4.94 -9.17 28.71
CA PRO A 75 -4.72 -9.38 30.14
C PRO A 75 -5.30 -8.23 30.97
N GLU A 76 -5.80 -8.50 32.17
CA GLU A 76 -6.48 -7.50 33.01
C GLU A 76 -5.63 -6.24 33.27
N ALA A 77 -4.31 -6.41 33.44
CA ALA A 77 -3.36 -5.31 33.63
C ALA A 77 -3.22 -4.38 32.39
N VAL A 78 -3.52 -4.89 31.21
CA VAL A 78 -3.36 -4.20 29.91
C VAL A 78 -4.71 -3.74 29.34
N ARG A 79 -5.83 -4.27 29.83
CA ARG A 79 -7.16 -3.92 29.34
C ARG A 79 -7.42 -2.42 29.51
N ALA A 80 -7.99 -1.79 28.48
CA ALA A 80 -8.40 -0.38 28.61
C ALA A 80 -9.59 -0.26 29.56
N THR A 81 -9.59 0.78 30.38
CA THR A 81 -10.79 1.13 31.15
C THR A 81 -11.90 1.64 30.21
N PRO A 82 -13.18 1.60 30.63
CA PRO A 82 -14.27 2.18 29.84
C PRO A 82 -14.03 3.66 29.49
N GLU A 83 -13.56 4.44 30.47
CA GLU A 83 -13.23 5.86 30.29
C GLU A 83 -12.10 6.07 29.27
N GLN A 84 -11.00 5.30 29.36
CA GLN A 84 -9.93 5.35 28.35
C GLN A 84 -10.46 4.99 26.96
N THR A 85 -11.35 3.98 26.86
CA THR A 85 -11.93 3.55 25.58
C THR A 85 -12.77 4.67 24.95
N GLU A 86 -13.56 5.38 25.75
CA GLU A 86 -14.33 6.55 25.30
C GLU A 86 -13.43 7.71 24.88
N GLN A 87 -12.38 8.02 25.64
CA GLN A 87 -11.42 9.07 25.29
C GLN A 87 -10.69 8.77 23.98
N ILE A 88 -10.21 7.53 23.79
CA ILE A 88 -9.56 7.10 22.54
C ILE A 88 -10.53 7.21 21.37
N ARG A 89 -11.79 6.78 21.55
CA ARG A 89 -12.83 6.91 20.52
C ARG A 89 -13.09 8.37 20.16
N ALA A 90 -13.20 9.25 21.16
CA ALA A 90 -13.42 10.67 20.95
C ALA A 90 -12.27 11.33 20.17
N ILE A 91 -11.00 11.00 20.49
CA ILE A 91 -9.83 11.51 19.76
C ILE A 91 -9.86 11.05 18.29
N MET A 92 -10.17 9.79 18.03
CA MET A 92 -10.25 9.27 16.67
C MET A 92 -11.41 9.90 15.86
N GLN A 93 -12.56 10.14 16.49
CA GLN A 93 -13.70 10.80 15.86
C GLN A 93 -13.41 12.27 15.56
N ALA A 94 -12.79 13.00 16.49
CA ALA A 94 -12.37 14.38 16.29
C ALA A 94 -11.42 14.50 15.10
N PHE A 95 -10.41 13.62 15.02
CA PHE A 95 -9.49 13.59 13.87
C PHE A 95 -10.20 13.34 12.53
N GLN A 96 -11.13 12.38 12.48
CA GLN A 96 -11.90 12.11 11.27
C GLN A 96 -12.77 13.30 10.85
N ALA A 97 -13.37 14.00 11.82
CA ALA A 97 -14.16 15.20 11.59
C ALA A 97 -13.27 16.34 11.04
N GLU A 98 -12.10 16.58 11.66
CA GLU A 98 -11.11 17.57 11.22
C GLU A 98 -10.61 17.27 9.79
N GLN A 99 -10.27 16.01 9.49
CA GLN A 99 -9.88 15.63 8.14
C GLN A 99 -10.99 15.86 7.13
N ARG A 100 -12.23 15.45 7.45
CA ARG A 100 -13.37 15.65 6.57
C ARG A 100 -13.59 17.13 6.29
N ALA A 101 -13.63 17.96 7.33
CA ALA A 101 -13.78 19.41 7.20
C ALA A 101 -12.64 20.01 6.37
N PHE A 102 -11.40 19.58 6.59
CA PHE A 102 -10.24 20.02 5.81
C PHE A 102 -10.39 19.69 4.33
N PHE A 103 -10.73 18.43 3.99
CA PHE A 103 -10.87 18.01 2.59
C PHE A 103 -12.08 18.64 1.90
N GLU A 104 -13.15 18.90 2.64
CA GLU A 104 -14.35 19.58 2.16
C GLU A 104 -14.04 21.04 1.83
N ALA A 105 -13.41 21.78 2.75
CA ALA A 105 -12.98 23.15 2.54
C ALA A 105 -11.95 23.31 1.40
N ASN A 106 -11.10 22.30 1.18
CA ASN A 106 -10.04 22.33 0.17
C ASN A 106 -10.36 21.51 -1.09
N ARG A 107 -11.62 21.07 -1.28
CA ARG A 107 -12.02 20.16 -2.36
C ARG A 107 -11.69 20.70 -3.75
N GLY A 108 -11.90 22.00 -3.98
CA GLY A 108 -11.60 22.67 -5.25
C GLY A 108 -10.10 22.65 -5.58
N ALA A 109 -9.27 23.08 -4.63
CA ALA A 109 -7.83 23.17 -4.81
C ALA A 109 -7.15 21.79 -4.94
N LEU A 110 -7.58 20.80 -4.12
CA LEU A 110 -7.05 19.43 -4.20
C LEU A 110 -7.53 18.69 -5.46
N GLY A 111 -8.75 18.99 -5.93
CA GLY A 111 -9.33 18.39 -7.14
C GLY A 111 -8.67 18.87 -8.44
N ALA A 112 -8.21 20.12 -8.50
CA ALA A 112 -7.52 20.69 -9.65
C ALA A 112 -6.22 19.93 -9.97
N GLY A 113 -5.40 19.65 -8.95
CA GLY A 113 -4.13 18.91 -9.14
C GLY A 113 -4.30 17.47 -9.64
N ARG A 114 -5.43 16.81 -9.33
CA ARG A 114 -5.69 15.42 -9.78
C ARG A 114 -6.10 15.33 -11.25
N ARG A 115 -6.74 16.39 -11.78
CA ARG A 115 -7.07 16.50 -13.21
C ARG A 115 -5.81 16.76 -14.05
N GLY A 116 -4.88 17.57 -13.56
CA GLY A 116 -3.57 17.78 -14.21
C GLY A 116 -2.79 16.48 -14.37
N GLN A 117 -2.61 15.69 -13.29
CA GLN A 117 -1.88 14.42 -13.35
C GLN A 117 -2.47 13.38 -14.31
N ARG A 118 -3.80 13.30 -14.44
CA ARG A 118 -4.42 12.36 -15.40
C ARG A 118 -4.20 12.81 -16.84
N SER A 119 -4.17 14.11 -17.09
CA SER A 119 -3.90 14.65 -18.42
C SER A 119 -2.45 14.36 -18.82
N ALA A 120 -1.50 14.58 -17.91
CA ALA A 120 -0.08 14.26 -18.14
C ALA A 120 0.19 12.76 -18.39
N ALA A 121 -0.55 11.85 -17.75
CA ALA A 121 -0.37 10.40 -17.97
C ALA A 121 -1.07 9.86 -19.23
N GLY A 122 -2.04 10.60 -19.79
CA GLY A 122 -2.78 10.23 -21.00
C GLY A 122 -2.20 10.79 -22.29
N GLN A 123 -1.42 11.87 -22.22
CA GLN A 123 -0.78 12.53 -23.37
C GLN A 123 0.56 11.86 -23.71
N ALA A 124 0.54 10.57 -24.07
CA ALA A 124 1.74 9.86 -24.53
C ALA A 124 2.07 10.14 -26.01
N ASP A 125 1.19 10.84 -26.74
CA ASP A 125 1.29 11.08 -28.19
C ASP A 125 2.10 12.35 -28.55
N GLY A 126 3.21 12.59 -27.84
CA GLY A 126 4.37 13.32 -28.37
C GLY A 126 4.26 14.84 -28.59
N GLU A 127 3.11 15.47 -28.42
CA GLU A 127 3.05 16.94 -28.52
C GLU A 127 3.63 17.60 -27.26
N PRO A 128 4.69 18.42 -27.40
CA PRO A 128 5.27 19.14 -26.27
C PRO A 128 4.22 20.12 -25.73
N MET A 129 3.86 19.99 -24.44
CA MET A 129 3.04 21.00 -23.77
C MET A 129 3.71 22.36 -23.90
N MET A 130 2.89 23.40 -24.10
CA MET A 130 3.35 24.78 -24.09
C MET A 130 4.01 25.07 -22.74
N ALA A 131 5.08 25.85 -22.74
CA ALA A 131 5.88 26.13 -21.54
C ALA A 131 5.03 26.76 -20.40
N GLU A 132 4.00 27.54 -20.76
CA GLU A 132 3.08 28.18 -19.81
C GLU A 132 2.20 27.16 -19.07
N ASP A 133 1.67 26.15 -19.78
CA ASP A 133 0.85 25.09 -19.18
C ASP A 133 1.66 24.24 -18.20
N ALA A 134 2.92 23.95 -18.53
CA ALA A 134 3.83 23.22 -17.66
C ALA A 134 4.14 23.99 -16.36
N GLN A 135 4.24 25.32 -16.41
CA GLN A 135 4.44 26.15 -15.22
C GLN A 135 3.19 26.17 -14.34
N ALA A 136 2.01 26.33 -14.95
CA ALA A 136 0.74 26.28 -14.24
C ALA A 136 0.51 24.92 -13.56
N GLU A 137 0.87 23.80 -14.22
CA GLU A 137 0.78 22.47 -13.63
C GLU A 137 1.71 22.32 -12.42
N ARG A 138 2.97 22.76 -12.53
CA ARG A 138 3.93 22.72 -11.41
C ARG A 138 3.44 23.55 -10.23
N ALA A 139 2.89 24.73 -10.48
CA ALA A 139 2.31 25.58 -9.44
C ALA A 139 1.11 24.90 -8.77
N ALA A 140 0.22 24.28 -9.54
CA ALA A 140 -0.92 23.53 -9.00
C ALA A 140 -0.48 22.31 -8.17
N ILE A 141 0.56 21.60 -8.60
CA ILE A 141 1.15 20.48 -7.85
C ILE A 141 1.75 20.97 -6.53
N ALA A 142 2.51 22.08 -6.56
CA ALA A 142 3.14 22.67 -5.38
C ALA A 142 2.08 23.16 -4.37
N ALA A 143 1.07 23.91 -4.83
CA ALA A 143 -0.05 24.36 -4.00
C ALA A 143 -0.81 23.17 -3.40
N GLY A 144 -1.04 22.11 -4.19
CA GLY A 144 -1.65 20.88 -3.69
C GLY A 144 -0.79 20.15 -2.64
N ALA A 145 0.55 20.22 -2.76
CA ALA A 145 1.46 19.64 -1.76
C ALA A 145 1.46 20.45 -0.45
N GLU A 146 1.48 21.78 -0.53
CA GLU A 146 1.38 22.66 0.64
C GLU A 146 0.06 22.49 1.40
N LEU A 147 -1.06 22.38 0.67
CA LEU A 147 -2.35 22.09 1.29
C LEU A 147 -2.32 20.74 2.00
N ARG A 148 -1.80 19.68 1.38
CA ARG A 148 -1.65 18.38 2.06
C ARG A 148 -0.75 18.44 3.29
N ALA A 149 0.28 19.29 3.30
CA ALA A 149 1.14 19.47 4.47
C ALA A 149 0.43 20.14 5.66
N LYS A 150 -0.59 20.97 5.38
CA LYS A 150 -1.48 21.62 6.38
C LYS A 150 -2.63 20.72 6.83
N ALA A 151 -2.82 19.56 6.19
CA ALA A 151 -3.88 18.65 6.59
C ALA A 151 -3.65 18.15 8.04
N PRO A 152 -4.73 17.92 8.81
CA PRO A 152 -4.61 17.30 10.13
C PRO A 152 -3.81 16.00 10.06
N LYS A 153 -2.75 15.92 10.87
CA LYS A 153 -1.82 14.79 10.88
C LYS A 153 -2.26 13.78 11.92
N PHE A 154 -2.25 12.50 11.53
CA PHE A 154 -2.67 11.44 12.45
C PHE A 154 -1.68 11.27 13.61
N ALA A 155 -0.39 11.55 13.39
CA ALA A 155 0.64 11.61 14.42
C ALA A 155 0.23 12.45 15.66
N ASP A 156 -0.52 13.55 15.48
CA ASP A 156 -0.97 14.39 16.60
C ASP A 156 -2.02 13.66 17.44
N SER A 157 -2.96 12.96 16.80
CA SER A 157 -3.95 12.10 17.47
C SER A 157 -3.30 10.89 18.14
N GLN A 158 -2.29 10.28 17.51
CA GLN A 158 -1.51 9.19 18.11
C GLN A 158 -0.81 9.65 19.38
N THR A 159 -0.22 10.85 19.39
CA THR A 159 0.43 11.43 20.56
C THR A 159 -0.56 11.63 21.71
N LYS A 160 -1.77 12.14 21.41
CA LYS A 160 -2.85 12.27 22.41
C LYS A 160 -3.27 10.92 22.97
N ILE A 161 -3.50 9.92 22.11
CA ILE A 161 -3.81 8.54 22.54
C ILE A 161 -2.67 7.99 23.41
N TRP A 162 -1.41 8.23 23.03
CA TRP A 162 -0.27 7.76 23.80
C TRP A 162 -0.22 8.32 25.22
N SER A 163 -0.57 9.59 25.40
CA SER A 163 -0.60 10.22 26.72
C SER A 163 -1.63 9.60 27.69
N ILE A 164 -2.71 9.00 27.16
CA ILE A 164 -3.77 8.35 27.95
C ILE A 164 -3.39 6.93 28.40
N LEU A 165 -2.53 6.27 27.62
CA LEU A 165 -2.16 4.88 27.86
C LEU A 165 -1.06 4.74 28.93
N SER A 166 -1.21 3.75 29.81
CA SER A 166 -0.20 3.35 30.79
C SER A 166 1.01 2.69 30.12
N ALA A 167 2.17 2.63 30.78
CA ALA A 167 3.39 2.05 30.21
C ALA A 167 3.19 0.61 29.70
N GLU A 168 2.44 -0.23 30.44
CA GLU A 168 2.14 -1.60 30.05
C GLU A 168 1.23 -1.66 28.82
N GLN A 169 0.22 -0.80 28.76
CA GLN A 169 -0.63 -0.64 27.58
C GLN A 169 0.17 -0.19 26.35
N ARG A 170 1.17 0.68 26.55
CA ARG A 170 2.06 1.10 25.46
C ARG A 170 2.90 -0.04 24.91
N ALA A 171 3.53 -0.82 25.78
CA ALA A 171 4.29 -1.98 25.36
C ALA A 171 3.43 -3.00 24.58
N ALA A 172 2.19 -3.21 25.00
CA ALA A 172 1.25 -4.10 24.30
C ALA A 172 0.90 -3.59 22.89
N VAL A 173 0.53 -2.31 22.76
CA VAL A 173 0.22 -1.69 21.47
C VAL A 173 1.44 -1.68 20.54
N GLU A 174 2.64 -1.39 21.04
CA GLU A 174 3.89 -1.45 20.27
C GLU A 174 4.18 -2.86 19.75
N SER A 175 3.91 -3.90 20.55
CA SER A 175 4.10 -5.29 20.13
C SER A 175 3.20 -5.65 18.94
N GLU A 176 1.94 -5.20 18.98
CA GLU A 176 0.97 -5.42 17.90
C GLU A 176 1.28 -4.55 16.66
N MET A 177 1.85 -3.35 16.85
CA MET A 177 2.36 -2.55 15.73
C MET A 177 3.48 -3.27 14.98
N LYS A 178 4.43 -3.91 15.69
CA LYS A 178 5.50 -4.71 15.05
C LYS A 178 4.94 -5.88 14.25
N VAL A 179 3.93 -6.58 14.79
CA VAL A 179 3.22 -7.65 14.05
C VAL A 179 2.60 -7.08 12.78
N TYR A 180 1.88 -5.96 12.87
CA TYR A 180 1.27 -5.31 11.71
C TYR A 180 2.30 -4.89 10.65
N GLU A 181 3.43 -4.32 11.06
CA GLU A 181 4.52 -3.93 10.16
C GLU A 181 5.11 -5.15 9.44
N SER A 182 5.32 -6.25 10.16
CA SER A 182 5.81 -7.49 9.56
C SER A 182 4.84 -8.08 8.54
N ASP A 183 3.54 -8.11 8.86
CA ASP A 183 2.47 -8.53 7.96
C ASP A 183 2.41 -7.66 6.71
N ARG A 184 2.55 -6.34 6.88
CA ARG A 184 2.55 -5.38 5.78
C ARG A 184 3.77 -5.59 4.88
N ALA A 185 4.94 -5.80 5.46
CA ALA A 185 6.17 -6.09 4.72
C ALA A 185 6.06 -7.39 3.91
N GLU A 186 5.49 -8.45 4.50
CA GLU A 186 5.28 -9.72 3.79
C GLU A 186 4.30 -9.55 2.62
N ARG A 187 3.19 -8.84 2.81
CA ARG A 187 2.23 -8.55 1.73
C ARG A 187 2.87 -7.74 0.62
N ALA A 188 3.63 -6.71 0.95
CA ALA A 188 4.34 -5.88 -0.02
C ALA A 188 5.34 -6.72 -0.84
N SER A 189 6.10 -7.59 -0.18
CA SER A 189 7.02 -8.53 -0.84
C SER A 189 6.29 -9.50 -1.78
N ARG A 190 5.17 -10.06 -1.32
CA ARG A 190 4.33 -10.96 -2.13
C ARG A 190 3.76 -10.28 -3.36
N GLU A 191 3.22 -9.07 -3.21
CA GLU A 191 2.69 -8.28 -4.32
C GLU A 191 3.78 -7.88 -5.31
N TYR A 192 4.99 -7.57 -4.82
CA TYR A 192 6.14 -7.32 -5.67
C TYR A 192 6.50 -8.55 -6.51
N ALA A 193 6.61 -9.73 -5.88
CA ALA A 193 6.88 -10.99 -6.58
C ALA A 193 5.80 -11.31 -7.62
N GLN A 194 4.51 -11.12 -7.28
CA GLN A 194 3.41 -11.31 -8.22
C GLN A 194 3.50 -10.36 -9.42
N ARG A 195 3.86 -9.08 -9.20
CA ARG A 195 4.06 -8.11 -10.28
C ARG A 195 5.24 -8.49 -11.18
N GLN A 196 6.33 -9.01 -10.61
CA GLN A 196 7.47 -9.50 -11.40
C GLN A 196 7.09 -10.70 -12.27
N ILE A 197 6.37 -11.68 -11.71
CA ILE A 197 5.86 -12.84 -12.47
C ILE A 197 4.93 -12.39 -13.60
N ALA A 198 4.01 -11.46 -13.32
CA ALA A 198 3.10 -10.93 -14.33
C ALA A 198 3.86 -10.21 -15.47
N GLN A 199 4.90 -9.44 -15.16
CA GLN A 199 5.72 -8.75 -16.16
C GLN A 199 6.52 -9.74 -17.02
N LEU A 200 7.11 -10.77 -16.43
CA LEU A 200 7.81 -11.82 -17.17
C LEU A 200 6.85 -12.61 -18.07
N GLY A 201 5.64 -12.90 -17.59
CA GLY A 201 4.59 -13.52 -18.39
C GLY A 201 4.18 -12.69 -19.61
N GLN A 202 4.04 -11.37 -19.45
CA GLN A 202 3.74 -10.46 -20.57
C GLN A 202 4.89 -10.35 -21.57
N ARG A 203 6.14 -10.26 -21.10
CA ARG A 203 7.31 -10.24 -21.99
C ARG A 203 7.49 -11.56 -22.74
N GLY A 204 7.26 -12.69 -22.09
CA GLY A 204 7.30 -14.01 -22.73
C GLY A 204 6.22 -14.19 -23.80
N ALA A 205 5.02 -13.65 -23.58
CA ALA A 205 3.95 -13.67 -24.57
C ALA A 205 4.22 -12.76 -25.78
N ALA A 206 4.90 -11.61 -25.58
CA ALA A 206 5.26 -10.70 -26.67
C ALA A 206 6.45 -11.18 -27.52
N ALA A 207 7.27 -12.10 -26.99
CA ALA A 207 8.49 -12.57 -27.65
C ALA A 207 8.32 -13.88 -28.45
N GLN A 208 7.11 -14.44 -28.59
CA GLN A 208 6.88 -15.64 -29.39
C GLN A 208 6.87 -15.27 -30.89
N PRO A 209 7.96 -15.49 -31.65
CA PRO A 209 8.06 -15.04 -33.03
C PRO A 209 7.41 -16.11 -33.91
N GLY A 210 6.27 -15.78 -34.54
CA GLY A 210 5.68 -16.61 -35.60
C GLY A 210 4.27 -17.16 -35.34
N GLY A 211 3.66 -16.86 -34.18
CA GLY A 211 2.23 -17.12 -33.99
C GLY A 211 1.41 -16.04 -34.69
N ALA A 212 0.90 -16.31 -35.89
CA ALA A 212 -0.05 -15.43 -36.57
C ALA A 212 -1.16 -15.01 -35.57
N PRO A 213 -1.48 -13.71 -35.44
CA PRO A 213 -2.46 -13.26 -34.47
C PRO A 213 -3.77 -14.02 -34.71
N PRO A 214 -4.40 -14.59 -33.66
CA PRO A 214 -5.70 -15.23 -33.82
C PRO A 214 -6.62 -14.20 -34.46
N ARG A 215 -7.10 -14.50 -35.68
CA ARG A 215 -8.04 -13.65 -36.40
C ARG A 215 -9.20 -13.37 -35.44
N ARG A 216 -9.30 -12.14 -34.94
CA ARG A 216 -10.44 -11.69 -34.15
C ARG A 216 -11.69 -12.04 -34.97
N PRO A 217 -12.65 -12.81 -34.42
CA PRO A 217 -13.96 -12.95 -35.03
C PRO A 217 -14.49 -11.54 -35.27
N GLY A 218 -14.74 -11.20 -36.53
CA GLY A 218 -15.25 -9.88 -36.89
C GLY A 218 -16.55 -9.57 -36.14
N PRO A 219 -16.85 -8.29 -35.87
CA PRO A 219 -18.12 -7.90 -35.29
C PRO A 219 -19.28 -8.45 -36.16
N PRO A 220 -20.30 -9.09 -35.56
CA PRO A 220 -21.44 -9.60 -36.31
C PRO A 220 -22.27 -8.41 -36.79
N GLY A 221 -22.13 -8.04 -38.06
CA GLY A 221 -22.94 -6.97 -38.64
C GLY A 221 -22.33 -6.29 -39.86
N ALA A 222 -22.13 -7.03 -40.94
CA ALA A 222 -22.13 -6.45 -42.28
C ALA A 222 -22.97 -7.38 -43.18
N PRO A 223 -24.08 -6.90 -43.77
CA PRO A 223 -24.85 -7.67 -44.74
C PRO A 223 -24.07 -7.69 -46.06
N GLY A 224 -23.24 -8.71 -46.24
CA GLY A 224 -22.52 -9.00 -47.47
C GLY A 224 -23.03 -10.31 -48.05
N GLU A 225 -23.84 -10.18 -49.09
CA GLU A 225 -24.30 -11.24 -49.99
C GLU A 225 -23.16 -12.15 -50.47
N GLY A 226 -23.45 -13.45 -50.53
CA GLY A 226 -22.79 -14.36 -51.46
C GLY A 226 -21.55 -15.08 -50.96
N PHE A 227 -21.71 -16.03 -50.04
CA PHE A 227 -20.84 -17.23 -50.08
C PHE A 227 -21.64 -18.49 -49.71
N ARG A 228 -22.30 -19.04 -50.74
CA ARG A 228 -22.77 -20.42 -50.72
C ARG A 228 -21.56 -21.33 -50.89
N GLY A 229 -21.36 -22.23 -49.94
CA GLY A 229 -20.66 -23.49 -50.16
C GLY A 229 -19.32 -23.66 -49.44
N ARG A 230 -19.38 -24.22 -48.21
CA ARG A 230 -18.55 -25.39 -47.85
C ARG A 230 -19.08 -26.07 -46.58
N ARG A 231 -19.65 -27.25 -46.83
CA ARG A 231 -19.83 -28.47 -46.02
C ARG A 231 -19.71 -28.41 -44.47
N PRO A 232 -20.66 -29.03 -43.75
CA PRO A 232 -20.43 -29.55 -42.41
C PRO A 232 -19.66 -30.88 -42.51
N GLY A 233 -18.51 -30.96 -41.83
CA GLY A 233 -17.88 -32.25 -41.54
C GLY A 233 -18.26 -32.68 -40.12
N PRO A 234 -18.85 -33.89 -39.92
CA PRO A 234 -18.75 -34.59 -38.65
C PRO A 234 -17.32 -35.15 -38.50
N ASP A 235 -16.87 -35.43 -37.28
CA ASP A 235 -15.53 -35.96 -36.93
C ASP A 235 -14.42 -34.93 -36.64
N GLY A 236 -14.71 -33.97 -35.75
CA GLY A 236 -13.69 -33.19 -35.06
C GLY A 236 -13.57 -33.63 -33.60
N ALA A 237 -12.66 -34.58 -33.33
CA ALA A 237 -12.32 -35.05 -32.00
C ALA A 237 -11.93 -33.89 -31.05
N PRO A 238 -12.20 -34.00 -29.73
CA PRO A 238 -11.72 -33.04 -28.75
C PRO A 238 -10.17 -32.97 -28.84
N PRO A 239 -9.55 -31.79 -28.66
CA PRO A 239 -8.09 -31.69 -28.60
C PRO A 239 -7.60 -32.42 -27.34
N GLU A 240 -7.25 -33.70 -27.51
CA GLU A 240 -6.52 -34.48 -26.53
C GLU A 240 -5.10 -33.91 -26.36
N GLY A 241 -4.66 -33.83 -25.11
CA GLY A 241 -3.24 -33.76 -24.78
C GLY A 241 -2.60 -32.38 -24.83
N ARG A 242 -2.85 -31.55 -23.79
CA ARG A 242 -1.71 -30.77 -23.28
C ARG A 242 -0.69 -31.79 -22.76
N PRO A 243 0.56 -31.80 -23.26
CA PRO A 243 1.56 -32.73 -22.76
C PRO A 243 1.80 -32.41 -21.29
N THR A 244 1.33 -33.27 -20.41
CA THR A 244 1.88 -33.37 -19.06
C THR A 244 3.35 -33.71 -19.23
N PRO A 245 4.29 -32.86 -18.79
CA PRO A 245 5.70 -33.19 -18.93
C PRO A 245 5.95 -34.55 -18.27
N PRO A 246 6.51 -35.55 -18.99
CA PRO A 246 6.84 -36.83 -18.38
C PRO A 246 8.04 -36.62 -17.45
N GLY A 247 7.92 -37.06 -16.20
CA GLY A 247 9.02 -37.05 -15.25
C GLY A 247 8.52 -36.97 -13.82
N ASN A 248 9.06 -37.85 -12.99
CA ASN A 248 8.78 -37.92 -11.56
C ASN A 248 9.16 -36.56 -10.92
N PRO A 249 8.33 -35.95 -10.05
CA PRO A 249 8.66 -34.69 -9.36
C PRO A 249 10.06 -34.70 -8.72
N ASP A 250 10.50 -35.85 -8.20
CA ASP A 250 11.85 -36.02 -7.65
C ASP A 250 12.97 -35.85 -8.69
N GLU A 251 12.76 -36.32 -9.92
CA GLU A 251 13.73 -36.13 -11.01
C GLU A 251 13.81 -34.67 -11.46
N ARG A 252 12.69 -33.94 -11.40
CA ARG A 252 12.67 -32.50 -11.72
C ARG A 252 13.38 -31.70 -10.64
N LEU A 253 13.18 -32.06 -9.37
CA LEU A 253 13.87 -31.43 -8.27
C LEU A 253 15.38 -31.68 -8.36
N ARG A 254 15.79 -32.92 -8.67
CA ARG A 254 17.20 -33.28 -8.90
C ARG A 254 17.79 -32.49 -10.07
N LYS A 255 17.13 -32.42 -11.22
CA LYS A 255 17.60 -31.61 -12.36
C LYS A 255 17.66 -30.12 -12.04
N ALA A 256 16.72 -29.59 -11.26
CA ALA A 256 16.76 -28.19 -10.83
C ALA A 256 17.95 -27.91 -9.92
N ILE A 257 18.24 -28.82 -8.98
CA ILE A 257 19.43 -28.72 -8.11
C ILE A 257 20.72 -28.87 -8.91
N GLU A 258 20.73 -29.74 -9.93
CA GLU A 258 21.87 -29.92 -10.84
C GLU A 258 22.14 -28.70 -11.72
N GLN A 259 21.11 -27.89 -12.03
CA GLN A 259 21.26 -26.66 -12.80
C GLN A 259 21.74 -25.46 -11.96
N LEU A 260 21.70 -25.55 -10.63
CA LEU A 260 22.22 -24.49 -9.76
C LEU A 260 23.75 -24.45 -9.82
N THR A 261 24.28 -23.23 -9.83
CA THR A 261 25.72 -22.98 -9.70
C THR A 261 26.24 -23.42 -8.33
N PRO A 262 27.56 -23.67 -8.17
CA PRO A 262 28.12 -24.07 -6.88
C PRO A 262 27.83 -23.08 -5.74
N GLU A 263 27.85 -21.79 -6.05
CA GLU A 263 27.56 -20.71 -5.09
C GLU A 263 26.09 -20.75 -4.62
N GLU A 264 25.15 -20.93 -5.55
CA GLU A 264 23.73 -21.05 -5.23
C GLU A 264 23.42 -22.31 -4.43
N ARG A 265 24.12 -23.42 -4.69
CA ARG A 265 24.02 -24.65 -3.89
C ARG A 265 24.51 -24.44 -2.47
N GLY A 266 25.60 -23.67 -2.29
CA GLY A 266 26.11 -23.28 -0.97
C GLY A 266 25.09 -22.43 -0.20
N ALA A 267 24.55 -21.39 -0.83
CA ALA A 267 23.54 -20.53 -0.23
C ALA A 267 22.25 -21.29 0.13
N LEU A 268 21.84 -22.26 -0.71
CA LEU A 268 20.68 -23.12 -0.43
C LEU A 268 20.96 -24.05 0.77
N ALA A 269 22.17 -24.58 0.89
CA ALA A 269 22.57 -25.42 2.02
C ALA A 269 22.57 -24.62 3.34
N GLU A 270 23.20 -23.43 3.38
CA GLU A 270 23.18 -22.55 4.55
C GLU A 270 21.76 -22.14 4.94
N PHE A 271 20.90 -21.86 3.96
CA PHE A 271 19.50 -21.56 4.21
C PHE A 271 18.78 -22.74 4.87
N ILE A 272 19.00 -23.97 4.38
CA ILE A 272 18.39 -25.19 4.94
C ILE A 272 18.89 -25.47 6.37
N GLU A 273 20.17 -25.22 6.65
CA GLU A 273 20.75 -25.38 7.98
C GLU A 273 20.22 -24.36 8.98
N ARG A 274 20.07 -23.10 8.54
CA ARG A 274 19.54 -22.01 9.37
C ARG A 274 18.02 -22.10 9.61
N THR A 275 17.32 -22.89 8.79
CA THR A 275 15.85 -23.04 8.88
C THR A 275 15.48 -24.16 9.87
N THR A 276 14.57 -23.86 10.80
CA THR A 276 14.13 -24.86 11.79
C THR A 276 13.37 -26.02 11.12
N PRO A 277 13.29 -27.22 11.76
CA PRO A 277 12.57 -28.36 11.20
C PRO A 277 11.08 -28.06 10.90
N GLU A 278 10.45 -27.21 11.70
CA GLU A 278 9.05 -26.81 11.52
C GLU A 278 8.87 -25.87 10.34
N GLN A 279 9.76 -24.90 10.17
CA GLN A 279 9.78 -24.01 9.02
C GLN A 279 10.05 -24.78 7.72
N ARG A 280 10.94 -25.78 7.75
CA ARG A 280 11.16 -26.70 6.62
C ARG A 280 9.87 -27.43 6.24
N ARG A 281 9.15 -28.00 7.20
CA ARG A 281 7.86 -28.68 6.94
C ARG A 281 6.83 -27.73 6.32
N ALA A 282 6.68 -26.53 6.85
CA ALA A 282 5.77 -25.52 6.32
C ALA A 282 6.13 -25.09 4.88
N LEU A 283 7.42 -24.94 4.59
CA LEU A 283 7.93 -24.59 3.27
C LEU A 283 7.65 -25.71 2.25
N PHE A 284 7.89 -26.97 2.61
CA PHE A 284 7.57 -28.12 1.76
C PHE A 284 6.06 -28.33 1.58
N GLN A 285 5.24 -28.04 2.59
CA GLN A 285 3.78 -28.11 2.49
C GLN A 285 3.23 -27.09 1.49
N ARG A 286 3.70 -25.84 1.55
CA ARG A 286 3.34 -24.80 0.56
C ARG A 286 3.81 -25.15 -0.85
N LEU A 287 4.99 -25.75 -0.99
CA LEU A 287 5.50 -26.22 -2.29
C LEU A 287 4.65 -27.36 -2.87
N ARG A 288 4.18 -28.32 -2.06
CA ARG A 288 3.24 -29.37 -2.49
C ARG A 288 1.88 -28.82 -2.90
N GLU A 289 1.33 -27.89 -2.10
CA GLU A 289 0.05 -27.22 -2.41
C GLU A 289 0.15 -26.44 -3.73
N ARG A 290 1.26 -25.77 -3.97
CA ARG A 290 1.52 -25.02 -5.20
C ARG A 290 1.76 -25.91 -6.42
N ASN A 291 2.44 -27.04 -6.24
CA ASN A 291 2.75 -28.00 -7.32
C ASN A 291 1.62 -29.01 -7.58
N GLY A 292 0.51 -28.92 -6.82
CA GLY A 292 -0.69 -29.71 -7.08
C GLY A 292 -0.60 -31.19 -6.70
N GLU A 293 0.35 -31.57 -5.83
CA GLU A 293 0.47 -32.96 -5.36
C GLU A 293 -0.56 -33.34 -4.28
N GLY A 294 -1.41 -32.39 -3.86
CA GLY A 294 -2.51 -32.63 -2.93
C GLY A 294 -3.85 -32.84 -3.64
N GLY A 295 -4.08 -34.04 -4.20
CA GLY A 295 -5.43 -34.61 -4.35
C GLY A 295 -5.91 -34.95 -5.77
N PRO A 296 -6.27 -36.21 -6.06
CA PRO A 296 -6.92 -36.60 -7.30
C PRO A 296 -8.39 -36.16 -7.31
N GLY A 297 -8.84 -35.52 -8.39
CA GLY A 297 -10.23 -35.65 -8.82
C GLY A 297 -11.30 -34.77 -8.18
N GLY A 298 -10.95 -33.59 -7.65
CA GLY A 298 -11.95 -32.56 -7.31
C GLY A 298 -12.61 -31.96 -8.55
N ARG A 299 -13.48 -32.72 -9.23
CA ARG A 299 -14.52 -32.15 -10.09
C ARG A 299 -15.21 -31.06 -9.26
N ARG A 300 -15.08 -29.79 -9.67
CA ARG A 300 -16.00 -28.76 -9.19
C ARG A 300 -17.41 -29.31 -9.45
N PRO A 301 -18.26 -29.51 -8.43
CA PRO A 301 -19.65 -29.85 -8.68
C PRO A 301 -20.21 -28.72 -9.53
N GLY A 302 -20.77 -29.10 -10.68
CA GLY A 302 -21.50 -28.19 -11.53
C GLY A 302 -22.56 -27.48 -10.70
N GLY A 303 -22.40 -26.17 -10.53
CA GLY A 303 -23.51 -25.34 -10.08
C GLY A 303 -24.62 -25.47 -11.12
N PRO A 304 -25.85 -25.86 -10.72
CA PRO A 304 -26.95 -25.95 -11.65
C PRO A 304 -27.36 -24.53 -12.07
N GLY A 305 -27.38 -24.28 -13.37
CA GLY A 305 -28.20 -23.24 -13.99
C GLY A 305 -27.78 -21.79 -13.75
N ALA A 306 -26.84 -21.30 -14.55
CA ALA A 306 -26.91 -19.91 -15.02
C ALA A 306 -27.48 -19.95 -16.45
N PRO A 307 -28.77 -19.63 -16.65
CA PRO A 307 -29.32 -19.57 -18.00
C PRO A 307 -28.63 -18.45 -18.79
N GLY A 308 -28.29 -18.77 -20.02
CA GLY A 308 -27.78 -17.80 -20.98
C GLY A 308 -28.74 -16.62 -21.13
N GLY A 309 -28.24 -15.42 -20.89
CA GLY A 309 -28.85 -14.18 -21.33
C GLY A 309 -28.11 -13.66 -22.56
N PRO A 310 -28.71 -13.66 -23.76
CA PRO A 310 -28.12 -13.01 -24.92
C PRO A 310 -28.29 -11.50 -24.81
N GLY A 311 -27.32 -10.78 -25.39
CA GLY A 311 -27.34 -9.37 -25.79
C GLY A 311 -28.53 -8.50 -25.36
N GLY A 312 -28.30 -7.65 -24.36
CA GLY A 312 -29.08 -6.44 -24.13
C GLY A 312 -28.19 -5.21 -24.32
N ARG A 313 -28.04 -4.75 -25.58
CA ARG A 313 -27.65 -3.35 -25.83
C ARG A 313 -28.76 -2.48 -25.25
N ARG A 314 -28.50 -1.77 -24.16
CA ARG A 314 -29.36 -0.65 -23.75
C ARG A 314 -29.12 0.51 -24.71
N PRO A 315 -30.13 0.98 -25.46
CA PRO A 315 -30.03 2.27 -26.13
C PRO A 315 -30.00 3.37 -25.06
N GLY A 316 -29.21 4.41 -25.30
CA GLY A 316 -29.18 5.61 -24.48
C GLY A 316 -30.57 6.24 -24.44
N GLY A 317 -31.15 6.31 -23.24
CA GLY A 317 -32.26 7.20 -22.93
C GLY A 317 -31.71 8.44 -22.24
N PRO A 318 -32.07 9.67 -22.66
CA PRO A 318 -31.81 10.87 -21.88
C PRO A 318 -32.64 10.80 -20.60
N GLY A 319 -31.97 10.71 -19.44
CA GLY A 319 -32.64 10.75 -18.15
C GLY A 319 -33.21 12.15 -17.88
N PRO A 320 -34.51 12.30 -17.59
CA PRO A 320 -35.06 13.54 -17.09
C PRO A 320 -34.78 13.63 -15.59
N GLY A 321 -34.34 14.80 -15.13
CA GLY A 321 -34.20 15.11 -13.70
C GLY A 321 -32.76 15.16 -13.21
N ALA A 322 -32.01 16.15 -13.68
CA ALA A 322 -30.96 16.73 -12.83
C ALA A 322 -31.66 17.35 -11.61
N PRO A 323 -31.28 17.00 -10.36
CA PRO A 323 -31.75 17.75 -9.21
C PRO A 323 -31.19 19.17 -9.31
N GLU A 324 -32.11 20.15 -9.33
CA GLU A 324 -31.78 21.56 -9.28
C GLU A 324 -30.85 21.83 -8.10
N ASP A 325 -29.79 22.57 -8.41
CA ASP A 325 -28.78 23.10 -7.52
C ASP A 325 -29.46 24.08 -6.55
N ARG A 326 -30.06 23.56 -5.47
CA ARG A 326 -30.56 24.39 -4.38
C ARG A 326 -29.36 24.84 -3.56
N PRO A 327 -29.15 26.16 -3.38
CA PRO A 327 -28.12 26.65 -2.48
C PRO A 327 -28.37 26.10 -1.08
N ALA A 328 -27.30 25.62 -0.43
CA ALA A 328 -27.36 25.17 0.95
C ALA A 328 -27.96 26.29 1.83
N PRO A 329 -28.86 25.97 2.79
CA PRO A 329 -29.34 26.96 3.73
C PRO A 329 -28.16 27.58 4.49
N PRO A 330 -28.19 28.89 4.79
CA PRO A 330 -27.18 29.51 5.63
C PRO A 330 -27.14 28.78 6.98
N ILE A 331 -25.93 28.45 7.43
CA ILE A 331 -25.67 27.93 8.76
C ILE A 331 -25.92 29.09 9.72
N GLU A 332 -27.16 29.26 10.15
CA GLU A 332 -27.48 30.06 11.33
C GLU A 332 -26.90 29.34 12.55
N GLU A 333 -25.83 29.93 13.07
CA GLU A 333 -25.52 30.09 14.50
C GLU A 333 -26.04 28.95 15.41
N ILE A 334 -25.27 27.86 15.46
CA ILE A 334 -25.40 26.87 16.54
C ILE A 334 -24.82 27.52 17.79
N GLU A 335 -25.69 28.10 18.60
CA GLU A 335 -25.38 28.63 19.93
C GLU A 335 -24.91 27.46 20.82
N VAL A 336 -23.61 27.43 21.09
CA VAL A 336 -22.97 26.43 21.95
C VAL A 336 -23.32 26.76 23.41
N PRO A 337 -24.04 25.90 24.15
CA PRO A 337 -24.36 26.16 25.55
C PRO A 337 -23.07 26.15 26.39
N ALA A 338 -22.86 27.23 27.14
CA ALA A 338 -21.73 27.38 28.05
C ALA A 338 -21.71 26.24 29.11
N PRO A 339 -20.51 25.78 29.53
CA PRO A 339 -20.39 24.79 30.59
C PRO A 339 -20.93 25.36 31.90
N ARG A 340 -21.78 24.58 32.58
CA ARG A 340 -22.27 24.93 33.92
C ARG A 340 -21.11 24.85 34.94
N PRO A 341 -21.05 25.78 35.90
CA PRO A 341 -20.01 25.83 36.92
C PRO A 341 -20.05 24.64 37.90
#